data_AF-A0A1I1VR40-F1
#
_entry.id   AF-A0A1I1VR40-F1
#
_cell.length_a   1.000
_cell.length_b   1.000
_cell.length_c   1.000
_cell.angle_alpha   90.00
_cell.angle_beta   90.00
_cell.angle_gamma   90.00
#
_symmetry.space_group_name_H-M   'P 1'
#
loop_
_entity.id
_entity.type
_entity.pdbx_description
1 polymer ?
#
loop_
_entity_poly.entity_id
_entity_poly.type
_entity_poly.pdbx_seq_one_letter_code
_entity_poly.pdbx_strand_id
1 'polypeptide(L)'
;MRCHAYLIRSERYLDIEEVLLHQLATASREQVLDLIGRDFRRVELLSGEWRLLFTQPRVHEAYRPTIGTPQRRVARMMAAPDQLAPLVNTLWQHEIRDRWRAITFGLQHLTCALPLASGLVGAVFVEEPDAWLSAEPTHEILAIHPDVFALIGTQIRKLAEEGDWPQMARLAADHCDSSVEFTSDKWIGLREQSAARAPALVRYMDGYLTPPELHESVVAAMRQMLDAHAQPSLDAWLRVHADRARYALVFRDMRRERSRASAPLLVATG
;
A
#
# COMPACT_ATOMS: atom_id res chain seq x y z
N MET A 1 -3.25 -3.28 3.68
CA MET A 1 -3.69 -2.64 4.93
C MET A 1 -2.46 -2.05 5.65
N ARG A 2 -2.64 -1.41 6.81
CA ARG A 2 -1.53 -0.88 7.62
C ARG A 2 -0.91 -1.99 8.44
N CYS A 3 0.42 -1.96 8.58
CA CYS A 3 1.14 -2.89 9.45
C CYS A 3 1.58 -2.15 10.72
N HIS A 4 1.35 -2.74 11.88
CA HIS A 4 1.79 -2.17 13.15
C HIS A 4 2.94 -2.99 13.72
N ALA A 5 4.03 -2.31 14.04
CA ALA A 5 5.11 -2.85 14.83
C ALA A 5 4.86 -2.51 16.31
N TYR A 6 4.70 -3.54 17.13
CA TYR A 6 4.62 -3.46 18.57
C TYR A 6 5.99 -3.82 19.14
N LEU A 7 6.66 -2.84 19.74
CA LEU A 7 7.94 -3.02 20.39
C LEU A 7 7.71 -3.18 21.89
N ILE A 8 8.11 -4.33 22.40
CA ILE A 8 7.75 -4.85 23.73
C ILE A 8 9.03 -5.02 24.51
N ARG A 9 9.05 -4.67 25.81
CA ARG A 9 10.21 -4.92 26.67
C ARG A 9 10.57 -6.42 26.66
N SER A 10 11.86 -6.73 26.69
CA SER A 10 12.40 -8.09 26.60
C SER A 10 11.79 -9.03 27.62
N GLU A 11 11.68 -8.62 28.88
CA GLU A 11 11.04 -9.39 29.96
C GLU A 11 9.63 -9.85 29.55
N ARG A 12 8.79 -8.90 29.14
CA ARG A 12 7.43 -9.20 28.71
C ARG A 12 7.39 -10.04 27.44
N TYR A 13 8.29 -9.78 26.49
CA TYR A 13 8.36 -10.57 25.25
C TYR A 13 8.66 -12.03 25.54
N LEU A 14 9.64 -12.31 26.40
CA LEU A 14 10.05 -13.67 26.78
C LEU A 14 8.90 -14.41 27.48
N ASP A 15 8.13 -13.73 28.33
CA ASP A 15 6.96 -14.33 29.00
C ASP A 15 5.88 -14.82 28.02
N ILE A 16 5.74 -14.16 26.86
CA ILE A 16 4.67 -14.43 25.89
C ILE A 16 5.16 -15.10 24.60
N GLU A 17 6.46 -15.31 24.45
CA GLU A 17 7.09 -15.77 23.21
C GLU A 17 6.50 -17.09 22.73
N GLU A 18 6.46 -18.10 23.60
CA GLU A 18 5.95 -19.43 23.24
C GLU A 18 4.48 -19.36 22.82
N VAL A 19 3.66 -18.61 23.54
CA VAL A 19 2.23 -18.46 23.23
C VAL A 19 2.04 -17.72 21.90
N LEU A 20 2.77 -16.62 21.69
CA LEU A 20 2.73 -15.86 20.46
C LEU A 20 3.18 -16.70 19.27
N LEU A 21 4.25 -17.50 19.40
CA LEU A 21 4.76 -18.33 18.31
C LEU A 21 3.69 -19.27 17.76
N HIS A 22 2.88 -19.86 18.64
CA HIS A 22 1.80 -20.77 18.26
C HIS A 22 0.57 -20.06 17.72
N GLN A 23 0.29 -18.84 18.19
CA GLN A 23 -0.96 -18.13 17.89
C GLN A 23 -0.84 -17.06 16.80
N LEU A 24 0.35 -16.51 16.54
CA LEU A 24 0.54 -15.34 15.67
C LEU A 24 -0.05 -15.53 14.26
N ALA A 25 -0.02 -16.76 13.75
CA ALA A 25 -0.54 -17.08 12.44
C ALA A 25 -2.06 -16.96 12.31
N THR A 26 -2.80 -17.22 13.40
CA THR A 26 -4.26 -17.36 13.38
C THR A 26 -4.97 -16.34 14.28
N ALA A 27 -4.25 -15.75 15.23
CA ALA A 27 -4.79 -14.76 16.15
C ALA A 27 -5.22 -13.49 15.40
N SER A 28 -6.37 -12.96 15.82
CA SER A 28 -6.77 -11.60 15.49
C SER A 28 -5.81 -10.59 16.10
N ARG A 29 -5.79 -9.38 15.55
CA ARG A 29 -4.98 -8.28 16.09
C ARG A 29 -5.31 -7.98 17.55
N GLU A 30 -6.59 -8.05 17.93
CA GLU A 30 -7.04 -7.82 19.31
C GLU A 30 -6.47 -8.87 20.26
N GLN A 31 -6.55 -10.15 19.90
CA GLN A 31 -5.95 -11.24 20.67
C GLN A 31 -4.43 -11.08 20.82
N VAL A 32 -3.73 -10.67 19.76
CA VAL A 32 -2.29 -10.38 19.86
C VAL A 32 -2.03 -9.21 20.82
N LEU A 33 -2.83 -8.15 20.77
CA LEU A 33 -2.69 -7.02 21.70
C LEU A 33 -2.96 -7.39 23.15
N ASP A 34 -3.95 -8.24 23.41
CA ASP A 34 -4.24 -8.76 24.75
C ASP A 34 -3.05 -9.56 25.31
N LEU A 35 -2.40 -10.36 24.46
CA LEU A 35 -1.16 -11.07 24.82
C LEU A 35 0.00 -10.10 25.08
N ILE A 36 0.18 -9.08 24.23
CA ILE A 36 1.24 -8.09 24.41
C ILE A 36 1.06 -7.31 25.73
N GLY A 37 -0.18 -6.97 26.08
CA GLY A 37 -0.50 -6.15 27.24
C GLY A 37 -0.51 -4.65 26.91
N ARG A 38 -0.22 -3.79 27.90
CA ARG A 38 -0.39 -2.33 27.75
C ARG A 38 0.93 -1.56 27.53
N ASP A 39 2.05 -2.15 27.93
CA ASP A 39 3.36 -1.49 27.89
C ASP A 39 4.13 -1.87 26.62
N PHE A 40 3.80 -1.19 25.53
CA PHE A 40 4.49 -1.31 24.25
C PHE A 40 4.63 0.04 23.56
N ARG A 41 5.64 0.15 22.69
CA ARG A 41 5.72 1.24 21.72
C ARG A 41 5.12 0.78 20.40
N ARG A 42 4.12 1.48 19.89
CA ARG A 42 3.52 1.22 18.58
C ARG A 42 4.15 2.10 17.52
N VAL A 43 4.56 1.49 16.41
CA VAL A 43 4.91 2.20 15.18
C VAL A 43 4.00 1.70 14.07
N GLU A 44 3.36 2.62 13.37
CA GLU A 44 2.54 2.32 12.20
C GLU A 44 3.39 2.39 10.94
N LEU A 45 3.25 1.39 10.07
CA LEU A 45 3.88 1.31 8.75
C LEU A 45 2.78 1.32 7.67
N LEU A 46 2.94 2.22 6.70
CA LEU A 46 2.03 2.29 5.55
C LEU A 46 2.19 1.07 4.65
N SER A 47 1.19 0.84 3.80
CA SER A 47 1.09 -0.33 2.92
C SER A 47 2.36 -0.56 2.06
N GLY A 48 2.94 0.49 1.49
CA GLY A 48 4.19 0.41 0.73
C GLY A 48 5.43 0.16 1.59
N GLU A 49 5.47 0.70 2.80
CA GLU A 49 6.64 0.68 3.67
C GLU A 49 7.00 -0.73 4.15
N TRP A 50 6.03 -1.41 4.78
CA TRP A 50 6.29 -2.74 5.31
C TRP A 50 6.56 -3.75 4.19
N ARG A 51 5.92 -3.60 3.01
CA ARG A 51 6.16 -4.46 1.85
C ARG A 51 7.57 -4.31 1.31
N LEU A 52 8.11 -3.09 1.26
CA LEU A 52 9.51 -2.89 0.86
C LEU A 52 10.49 -3.41 1.91
N LEU A 53 10.19 -3.22 3.19
CA LEU A 53 11.00 -3.74 4.28
C LEU A 53 11.07 -5.27 4.24
N PHE A 54 9.93 -5.93 4.12
CA PHE A 54 9.80 -7.39 4.18
C PHE A 54 10.23 -8.11 2.90
N THR A 55 10.47 -7.37 1.82
CA THR A 55 11.09 -7.90 0.59
C THR A 55 12.61 -7.74 0.58
N GLN A 56 13.22 -7.04 1.54
CA GLN A 56 14.68 -6.99 1.62
C GLN A 56 15.24 -8.38 1.92
N PRO A 57 16.23 -8.89 1.16
CA PRO A 57 16.71 -10.27 1.29
C PRO A 57 17.04 -10.68 2.73
N ARG A 58 17.81 -9.82 3.44
CA ARG A 58 18.20 -10.06 4.85
C ARG A 58 17.01 -10.20 5.81
N VAL A 59 15.93 -9.45 5.57
CA VAL A 59 14.73 -9.49 6.42
C VAL A 59 13.87 -10.69 6.01
N HIS A 60 13.69 -10.90 4.71
CA HIS A 60 12.85 -11.97 4.19
C HIS A 60 13.36 -13.35 4.58
N GLU A 61 14.66 -13.57 4.43
CA GLU A 61 15.32 -14.85 4.75
C GLU A 61 15.30 -15.14 6.25
N ALA A 62 15.49 -14.12 7.09
CA ALA A 62 15.55 -14.28 8.54
C ALA A 62 14.19 -14.59 9.17
N TYR A 63 13.10 -13.97 8.70
CA TYR A 63 11.83 -13.99 9.43
C TYR A 63 10.63 -14.58 8.68
N ARG A 64 10.68 -14.68 7.34
CA ARG A 64 9.51 -15.02 6.50
C ARG A 64 8.23 -14.26 6.94
N PRO A 65 8.26 -12.92 6.95
CA PRO A 65 7.35 -12.07 7.73
C PRO A 65 5.93 -11.92 7.15
N THR A 66 5.55 -12.79 6.23
CA THR A 66 4.24 -12.78 5.58
C THR A 66 3.67 -14.18 5.59
N ILE A 67 2.42 -14.31 6.04
CA ILE A 67 1.67 -15.56 5.99
C ILE A 67 0.52 -15.45 5.00
N GLY A 68 -0.04 -16.61 4.64
CA GLY A 68 -1.19 -16.71 3.74
C GLY A 68 -0.83 -17.27 2.37
N THR A 69 -1.78 -17.19 1.44
CA THR A 69 -1.56 -17.67 0.07
C THR A 69 -0.77 -16.62 -0.71
N PRO A 70 -0.13 -16.98 -1.84
CA PRO A 70 0.47 -16.00 -2.74
C PRO A 70 -0.47 -14.83 -3.05
N GLN A 71 -1.79 -15.09 -3.10
CA GLN A 71 -2.87 -14.16 -3.43
C GLN A 71 -3.39 -13.33 -2.24
N ARG A 72 -3.10 -13.71 -0.99
CA ARG A 72 -3.50 -12.97 0.22
C ARG A 72 -2.41 -13.08 1.27
N ARG A 73 -1.38 -12.24 1.12
CA ARG A 73 -0.28 -12.14 2.09
C ARG A 73 -0.63 -11.12 3.16
N VAL A 74 -0.58 -11.56 4.41
CA VAL A 74 -0.76 -10.71 5.59
C VAL A 74 0.58 -10.61 6.30
N ALA A 75 1.00 -9.39 6.63
CA ALA A 75 2.20 -9.18 7.45
C ALA A 75 1.99 -9.72 8.87
N ARG A 76 2.79 -10.74 9.22
CA ARG A 76 2.86 -11.40 10.52
C ARG A 76 4.29 -11.79 10.79
N MET A 77 4.88 -11.14 11.79
CA MET A 77 6.27 -11.39 12.17
C MET A 77 6.40 -11.22 13.68
N MET A 78 7.20 -12.05 14.33
CA MET A 78 7.71 -11.77 15.66
C MET A 78 9.21 -12.03 15.67
N ALA A 79 9.94 -11.27 16.47
CA ALA A 79 11.38 -11.42 16.62
C ALA A 79 11.79 -11.06 18.04
N ALA A 80 12.53 -11.97 18.67
CA ALA A 80 13.12 -11.78 19.98
C ALA A 80 14.22 -10.71 19.94
N PRO A 81 14.59 -10.09 21.08
CA PRO A 81 15.57 -9.01 21.10
C PRO A 81 16.92 -9.36 20.44
N ASP A 82 17.39 -10.59 20.62
CA ASP A 82 18.62 -11.13 20.04
C ASP A 82 18.49 -11.48 18.55
N GLN A 83 17.26 -11.67 18.07
CA GLN A 83 16.94 -11.97 16.67
C GLN A 83 16.71 -10.73 15.82
N LEU A 84 16.66 -9.52 16.38
CA LEU A 84 16.34 -8.29 15.64
C LEU A 84 17.48 -7.76 14.76
N ALA A 85 18.71 -8.27 14.91
CA ALA A 85 19.88 -7.78 14.19
C ALA A 85 19.68 -7.65 12.66
N PRO A 86 19.18 -8.65 11.92
CA PRO A 86 18.90 -8.53 10.49
C PRO A 86 17.99 -7.35 10.15
N LEU A 87 16.89 -7.17 10.89
CA LEU A 87 15.95 -6.06 10.70
C LEU A 87 16.61 -4.70 10.97
N VAL A 88 17.25 -4.57 12.13
CA VAL A 88 17.88 -3.31 12.57
C VAL A 88 18.98 -2.90 11.60
N ASN A 89 19.86 -3.83 11.23
CA ASN A 89 20.93 -3.57 10.28
C ASN A 89 20.41 -3.15 8.89
N THR A 90 19.27 -3.67 8.45
CA THR A 90 18.61 -3.21 7.22
C THR A 90 18.04 -1.79 7.36
N LEU A 91 17.39 -1.47 8.48
CA LEU A 91 16.83 -0.15 8.74
C LEU A 91 17.90 0.96 8.84
N TRP A 92 19.12 0.61 9.25
CA TRP A 92 20.24 1.54 9.42
C TRP A 92 21.17 1.63 8.20
N GLN A 93 20.98 0.82 7.14
CA GLN A 93 21.77 0.93 5.90
C GLN A 93 21.46 2.25 5.17
N HIS A 94 22.50 3.04 4.94
CA HIS A 94 22.38 4.36 4.31
C HIS A 94 21.80 4.26 2.90
N GLU A 95 22.27 3.30 2.09
CA GLU A 95 21.83 3.09 0.72
C GLU A 95 20.33 2.75 0.65
N ILE A 96 19.84 1.96 1.61
CA ILE A 96 18.44 1.59 1.70
C ILE A 96 17.59 2.80 2.13
N ARG A 97 18.04 3.55 3.13
CA ARG A 97 17.34 4.74 3.63
C ARG A 97 17.23 5.82 2.56
N ASP A 98 18.30 6.06 1.82
CA ASP A 98 18.30 7.04 0.73
C ASP A 98 17.35 6.61 -0.39
N ARG A 99 17.36 5.32 -0.75
CA ARG A 99 16.46 4.76 -1.76
C ARG A 99 14.99 4.85 -1.34
N TRP A 100 14.68 4.69 -0.06
CA TRP A 100 13.30 4.71 0.44
C TRP A 100 12.78 6.08 0.86
N ARG A 101 13.61 7.13 0.76
CA ARG A 101 13.30 8.48 1.25
C ARG A 101 11.92 9.01 0.84
N ALA A 102 11.44 8.63 -0.35
CA ALA A 102 10.15 9.06 -0.87
C ALA A 102 8.93 8.45 -0.13
N ILE A 103 9.11 7.36 0.63
CA ILE A 103 8.04 6.68 1.35
C ILE A 103 8.30 6.52 2.86
N THR A 104 9.42 7.04 3.39
CA THR A 104 9.87 6.81 4.77
C THR A 104 9.11 7.65 5.78
N PHE A 105 7.90 7.23 6.11
CA PHE A 105 7.12 7.77 7.22
C PHE A 105 7.28 6.86 8.45
N GLY A 106 6.57 5.74 8.47
CA GLY A 106 6.63 4.73 9.52
C GLY A 106 8.01 4.09 9.66
N LEU A 107 8.74 3.88 8.56
CA LEU A 107 10.08 3.31 8.57
C LEU A 107 11.06 4.18 9.36
N GLN A 108 10.94 5.51 9.24
CA GLN A 108 11.79 6.41 10.01
C GLN A 108 11.50 6.29 11.51
N HIS A 109 10.21 6.25 11.89
CA HIS A 109 9.81 6.03 13.28
C HIS A 109 10.30 4.67 13.81
N LEU A 110 10.27 3.63 12.97
CA LEU A 110 10.73 2.30 13.33
C LEU A 110 12.26 2.27 13.52
N THR A 111 13.04 2.88 12.62
CA THR A 111 14.50 3.01 12.75
C THR A 111 14.88 3.71 14.05
N CYS A 112 14.19 4.81 14.40
CA CYS A 112 14.43 5.53 15.65
C CYS A 112 14.01 4.74 16.89
N ALA A 113 13.03 3.85 16.77
CA ALA A 113 12.56 3.02 17.87
C ALA A 113 13.40 1.75 18.08
N LEU A 114 14.14 1.32 17.06
CA LEU A 114 15.03 0.16 17.07
C LEU A 114 16.50 0.57 16.78
N PRO A 115 17.20 1.17 17.76
CA PRO A 115 18.62 1.48 17.59
C PRO A 115 19.48 0.21 17.55
N LEU A 116 20.67 0.31 16.93
CA LEU A 116 21.63 -0.78 16.65
C LEU A 116 21.99 -1.70 17.83
N ALA A 117 21.69 -1.33 19.07
CA ALA A 117 22.11 -2.05 20.28
C ALA A 117 20.99 -2.20 21.32
N SER A 118 19.71 -2.34 20.91
CA SER A 118 18.67 -2.27 21.93
C SER A 118 18.62 -3.49 22.84
N GLY A 119 18.74 -4.76 22.39
CA GLY A 119 18.78 -6.00 23.21
C GLY A 119 17.66 -6.18 24.26
N LEU A 120 16.80 -5.19 24.40
CA LEU A 120 15.89 -4.91 25.49
C LEU A 120 14.45 -4.87 24.99
N VAL A 121 14.24 -5.01 23.68
CA VAL A 121 12.92 -5.06 23.08
C VAL A 121 12.79 -6.20 22.08
N GLY A 122 11.68 -6.92 22.15
CA GLY A 122 11.22 -7.78 21.06
C GLY A 122 10.24 -7.00 20.18
N ALA A 123 10.01 -7.48 18.96
CA ALA A 123 9.08 -6.84 18.03
C ALA A 123 8.03 -7.83 17.53
N VAL A 124 6.78 -7.38 17.46
CA VAL A 124 5.66 -8.11 16.86
C VAL A 124 5.01 -7.23 15.80
N PHE A 125 4.96 -7.72 14.57
CA PHE A 125 4.35 -7.03 13.43
C PHE A 125 3.03 -7.69 13.07
N VAL A 126 1.98 -6.88 13.03
CA VAL A 126 0.62 -7.33 12.74
C VAL A 126 -0.01 -6.35 11.76
N GLU A 127 -0.30 -6.83 10.55
CA GLU A 127 -1.20 -6.13 9.63
C GLU A 127 -2.63 -6.11 10.18
N GLU A 128 -3.27 -4.92 10.16
CA GLU A 128 -4.69 -4.76 10.46
C GLU A 128 -5.54 -5.68 9.56
N PRO A 129 -6.75 -6.10 9.99
CA PRO A 129 -7.72 -6.74 9.11
C PRO A 129 -8.42 -5.72 8.18
N ASP A 130 -9.01 -6.21 7.09
CA ASP A 130 -9.59 -5.44 5.97
C ASP A 130 -10.89 -4.66 6.31
N ALA A 131 -11.09 -4.27 7.57
CA ALA A 131 -12.32 -3.65 8.04
C ALA A 131 -12.58 -2.24 7.45
N TRP A 132 -11.59 -1.61 6.81
CA TRP A 132 -11.79 -0.32 6.12
C TRP A 132 -12.65 -0.42 4.86
N LEU A 133 -12.88 -1.64 4.33
CA LEU A 133 -13.73 -1.88 3.15
C LEU A 133 -15.20 -1.45 3.32
N SER A 134 -15.66 -1.16 4.55
CA SER A 134 -17.03 -0.71 4.81
C SER A 134 -17.24 0.79 4.60
N ALA A 135 -16.17 1.59 4.48
CA ALA A 135 -16.24 3.03 4.25
C ALA A 135 -15.99 3.34 2.76
N GLU A 136 -17.08 3.34 2.00
CA GLU A 136 -17.28 4.03 0.71
C GLU A 136 -16.72 3.39 -0.58
N PRO A 137 -17.59 3.11 -1.57
CA PRO A 137 -17.17 2.98 -2.95
C PRO A 137 -17.00 4.35 -3.61
N THR A 138 -15.76 4.80 -3.81
CA THR A 138 -15.41 5.98 -4.62
C THR A 138 -14.81 5.56 -5.96
N HIS A 139 -15.18 6.26 -7.02
CA HIS A 139 -14.42 6.22 -8.28
C HIS A 139 -13.35 7.30 -8.20
N GLU A 140 -12.10 6.98 -8.56
CA GLU A 140 -10.99 7.88 -8.24
C GLU A 140 -9.92 7.91 -9.33
N ILE A 141 -9.23 9.03 -9.40
CA ILE A 141 -7.93 9.15 -10.05
C ILE A 141 -6.92 9.49 -8.96
N LEU A 142 -5.97 8.61 -8.70
CA LEU A 142 -4.90 8.82 -7.73
C LEU A 142 -3.61 9.14 -8.47
N ALA A 143 -2.93 10.20 -8.07
CA ALA A 143 -1.66 10.62 -8.66
C ALA A 143 -0.49 10.29 -7.72
N ILE A 144 0.44 9.46 -8.19
CA ILE A 144 1.59 8.98 -7.43
C ILE A 144 2.85 9.59 -8.02
N HIS A 145 3.67 10.24 -7.18
CA HIS A 145 4.93 10.84 -7.61
C HIS A 145 5.85 9.79 -8.25
N PRO A 146 6.61 10.11 -9.31
CA PRO A 146 7.46 9.14 -10.01
C PRO A 146 8.45 8.42 -9.10
N ASP A 147 9.07 9.12 -8.15
CA ASP A 147 10.02 8.51 -7.19
C ASP A 147 9.35 7.48 -6.27
N VAL A 148 8.11 7.76 -5.85
CA VAL A 148 7.30 6.82 -5.07
C VAL A 148 6.89 5.63 -5.94
N PHE A 149 6.42 5.91 -7.17
CA PHE A 149 6.03 4.88 -8.12
C PHE A 149 7.17 3.93 -8.49
N ALA A 150 8.41 4.42 -8.59
CA ALA A 150 9.59 3.59 -8.82
C ALA A 150 9.78 2.52 -7.73
N LEU A 151 9.34 2.81 -6.51
CA LEU A 151 9.43 1.90 -5.36
C LEU A 151 8.24 0.94 -5.29
N ILE A 152 7.02 1.42 -5.50
CA ILE A 152 5.80 0.63 -5.23
C ILE A 152 5.06 0.15 -6.48
N GLY A 153 5.40 0.64 -7.67
CA GLY A 153 4.66 0.41 -8.92
C GLY A 153 4.59 -1.06 -9.32
N THR A 154 5.65 -1.84 -9.09
CA THR A 154 5.65 -3.29 -9.32
C THR A 154 4.66 -4.00 -8.40
N GLN A 155 4.54 -3.56 -7.14
CA GLN A 155 3.58 -4.13 -6.20
C GLN A 155 2.14 -3.75 -6.55
N ILE A 156 1.90 -2.53 -7.04
CA ILE A 156 0.58 -2.10 -7.54
C ILE A 156 0.13 -3.03 -8.68
N ARG A 157 1.00 -3.26 -9.68
CA ARG A 157 0.71 -4.16 -10.80
C ARG A 157 0.41 -5.58 -10.34
N LYS A 158 1.27 -6.13 -9.46
CA LYS A 158 1.10 -7.47 -8.93
C LYS A 158 -0.24 -7.66 -8.22
N LEU A 159 -0.65 -6.71 -7.36
CA LEU A 159 -1.93 -6.78 -6.65
C LEU A 159 -3.12 -6.71 -7.62
N ALA A 160 -3.03 -5.89 -8.67
CA ALA A 160 -4.05 -5.80 -9.72
C ALA A 160 -4.16 -7.11 -10.54
N GLU A 161 -3.02 -7.73 -10.87
CA GLU A 161 -2.94 -9.02 -11.58
C GLU A 161 -3.51 -10.16 -10.74
N GLU A 162 -3.27 -10.14 -9.42
CA GLU A 162 -3.80 -11.11 -8.45
C GLU A 162 -5.29 -10.86 -8.13
N GLY A 163 -5.88 -9.76 -8.61
CA GLY A 163 -7.26 -9.38 -8.35
C GLY A 163 -7.52 -8.83 -6.94
N ASP A 164 -6.46 -8.51 -6.19
CA ASP A 164 -6.54 -7.88 -4.87
C ASP A 164 -6.66 -6.34 -4.99
N TRP A 165 -7.79 -5.92 -5.56
CA TRP A 165 -8.14 -4.52 -5.74
C TRP A 165 -8.18 -3.72 -4.42
N PRO A 166 -8.72 -4.26 -3.30
CA PRO A 166 -8.65 -3.60 -2.00
C PRO A 166 -7.24 -3.24 -1.56
N GLN A 167 -6.30 -4.20 -1.63
CA GLN A 167 -4.92 -3.93 -1.23
C GLN A 167 -4.22 -2.97 -2.20
N MET A 168 -4.49 -3.09 -3.50
CA MET A 168 -3.95 -2.19 -4.53
C MET A 168 -4.41 -0.74 -4.27
N ALA A 169 -5.71 -0.56 -4.05
CA ALA A 169 -6.32 0.73 -3.74
C ALA A 169 -5.69 1.36 -2.50
N ARG A 170 -5.54 0.59 -1.42
CA ARG A 170 -4.89 1.08 -0.20
C ARG A 170 -3.45 1.48 -0.44
N LEU A 171 -2.70 0.65 -1.16
CA LEU A 171 -1.30 0.94 -1.49
C LEU A 171 -1.17 2.24 -2.28
N ALA A 172 -2.03 2.46 -3.27
CA ALA A 172 -2.05 3.69 -4.04
C ALA A 172 -2.46 4.90 -3.17
N ALA A 173 -3.52 4.78 -2.37
CA ALA A 173 -4.03 5.88 -1.54
C ALA A 173 -3.08 6.28 -0.41
N ASP A 174 -2.38 5.33 0.22
CA ASP A 174 -1.37 5.62 1.26
C ASP A 174 -0.17 6.42 0.72
N HIS A 175 0.05 6.39 -0.60
CA HIS A 175 1.27 6.86 -1.26
C HIS A 175 1.00 7.83 -2.42
N CYS A 176 -0.23 8.33 -2.57
CA CYS A 176 -0.56 9.33 -3.58
C CYS A 176 -0.28 10.74 -3.06
N ASP A 177 0.21 11.61 -3.95
CA ASP A 177 0.35 13.05 -3.69
C ASP A 177 -1.00 13.76 -3.70
N SER A 178 -1.95 13.23 -4.48
CA SER A 178 -3.29 13.80 -4.63
C SER A 178 -4.27 12.78 -5.22
N SER A 179 -5.55 13.01 -4.95
CA SER A 179 -6.67 12.23 -5.46
C SER A 179 -7.75 13.15 -6.05
N VAL A 180 -8.45 12.65 -7.05
CA VAL A 180 -9.69 13.24 -7.56
C VAL A 180 -10.79 12.18 -7.45
N GLU A 181 -11.82 12.49 -6.67
CA GLU A 181 -12.93 11.59 -6.39
C GLU A 181 -14.16 11.91 -7.25
N PHE A 182 -14.90 10.86 -7.61
CA PHE A 182 -16.08 10.92 -8.45
C PHE A 182 -17.21 10.09 -7.84
N THR A 183 -18.42 10.65 -7.85
CA THR A 183 -19.66 9.87 -7.73
C THR A 183 -19.82 8.97 -8.97
N SER A 184 -20.60 7.89 -8.88
CA SER A 184 -20.81 6.97 -10.02
C SER A 184 -21.32 7.66 -11.29
N ASP A 185 -22.29 8.57 -11.18
CA ASP A 185 -22.83 9.29 -12.35
C ASP A 185 -21.78 10.17 -13.02
N LYS A 186 -21.01 10.90 -12.22
CA LYS A 186 -19.87 11.72 -12.67
C LYS A 186 -18.80 10.89 -13.36
N TRP A 187 -18.48 9.70 -12.84
CA TRP A 187 -17.53 8.79 -13.46
C TRP A 187 -18.03 8.23 -14.79
N ILE A 188 -19.32 7.86 -14.87
CA ILE A 188 -19.96 7.42 -16.13
C ILE A 188 -19.93 8.54 -17.15
N GLY A 189 -20.39 9.73 -16.79
CA GLY A 189 -20.39 10.89 -17.66
C GLY A 189 -18.97 11.26 -18.14
N LEU A 190 -17.97 11.17 -17.26
CA LEU A 190 -16.56 11.35 -17.65
C LEU A 190 -16.18 10.35 -18.74
N ARG A 191 -16.49 9.06 -18.57
CA ARG A 191 -16.17 8.01 -19.55
C ARG A 191 -16.89 8.19 -20.89
N GLU A 192 -18.15 8.61 -20.88
CA GLU A 192 -18.92 8.89 -22.10
C GLU A 192 -18.32 10.07 -22.87
N GLN A 193 -17.96 11.15 -22.15
CA GLN A 193 -17.25 12.29 -22.74
C GLN A 193 -15.88 11.89 -23.27
N SER A 194 -15.12 11.05 -22.54
CA SER A 194 -13.88 10.45 -23.03
C SER A 194 -14.09 9.69 -24.33
N ALA A 195 -15.12 8.85 -24.40
CA ALA A 195 -15.38 8.03 -25.58
C ALA A 195 -15.69 8.89 -26.82
N ALA A 196 -16.36 10.03 -26.64
CA ALA A 196 -16.69 10.93 -27.74
C ALA A 196 -15.51 11.83 -28.17
N ARG A 197 -14.74 12.35 -27.21
CA ARG A 197 -13.74 13.42 -27.47
C ARG A 197 -12.29 12.96 -27.42
N ALA A 198 -11.97 12.00 -26.55
CA ALA A 198 -10.61 11.51 -26.35
C ALA A 198 -10.61 9.98 -26.09
N PRO A 199 -10.90 9.15 -27.11
CA PRO A 199 -11.09 7.69 -26.93
C PRO A 199 -9.87 6.99 -26.31
N ALA A 200 -8.68 7.56 -26.48
CA ALA A 200 -7.46 7.08 -25.85
C ALA A 200 -7.55 7.11 -24.30
N LEU A 201 -8.23 8.09 -23.70
CA LEU A 201 -8.38 8.17 -22.25
C LEU A 201 -9.19 7.00 -21.69
N VAL A 202 -10.23 6.55 -22.40
CA VAL A 202 -11.00 5.36 -21.99
C VAL A 202 -10.06 4.15 -21.88
N ARG A 203 -9.15 3.98 -22.83
CA ARG A 203 -8.16 2.89 -22.79
C ARG A 203 -7.20 3.01 -21.60
N TYR A 204 -6.81 4.22 -21.22
CA TYR A 204 -5.98 4.45 -20.02
C TYR A 204 -6.75 4.15 -18.73
N MET A 205 -8.01 4.58 -18.63
CA MET A 205 -8.89 4.26 -17.51
C MET A 205 -9.13 2.75 -17.40
N ASP A 206 -9.32 2.08 -18.54
CA ASP A 206 -9.42 0.63 -18.63
C ASP A 206 -8.06 -0.06 -18.39
N GLY A 207 -6.95 0.65 -18.56
CA GLY A 207 -5.63 0.21 -18.17
C GLY A 207 -5.38 0.20 -16.66
N TYR A 208 -6.28 0.78 -15.84
CA TYR A 208 -6.22 0.99 -14.38
C TYR A 208 -5.00 1.74 -13.84
N LEU A 209 -3.85 1.67 -14.51
CA LEU A 209 -2.60 2.29 -14.13
C LEU A 209 -1.91 2.83 -15.38
N THR A 210 -1.54 4.10 -15.36
CA THR A 210 -0.63 4.69 -16.34
C THR A 210 0.68 5.06 -15.66
N PRO A 211 1.82 4.62 -16.20
CA PRO A 211 3.11 4.96 -15.60
C PRO A 211 3.49 6.41 -15.96
N PRO A 212 4.49 6.99 -15.26
CA PRO A 212 4.91 8.39 -15.43
C PRO A 212 5.20 8.82 -16.86
N GLU A 213 5.66 7.90 -17.72
CA GLU A 213 6.02 8.18 -19.10
C GLU A 213 4.81 8.54 -19.97
N LEU A 214 3.61 8.10 -19.56
CA LEU A 214 2.37 8.38 -20.28
C LEU A 214 1.62 9.61 -19.73
N HIS A 215 2.12 10.23 -18.64
CA HIS A 215 1.47 11.33 -17.93
C HIS A 215 0.99 12.44 -18.86
N GLU A 216 1.88 12.97 -19.71
CA GLU A 216 1.57 14.07 -20.61
C GLU A 216 0.45 13.72 -21.60
N SER A 217 0.46 12.49 -22.14
CA SER A 217 -0.58 12.02 -23.06
C SER A 217 -1.93 11.89 -22.37
N VAL A 218 -1.93 11.41 -21.13
CA VAL A 218 -3.15 11.23 -20.32
C VAL A 218 -3.73 12.58 -19.92
N VAL A 219 -2.91 13.51 -19.42
CA VAL A 219 -3.31 14.87 -19.05
C VAL A 219 -3.83 15.64 -20.26
N ALA A 220 -3.16 15.55 -21.41
CA ALA A 220 -3.64 16.17 -22.64
C ALA A 220 -5.01 15.64 -23.05
N ALA A 221 -5.25 14.33 -22.94
CA ALA A 221 -6.54 13.73 -23.23
C ALA A 221 -7.63 14.19 -22.23
N MET A 222 -7.31 14.27 -20.93
CA MET A 222 -8.24 14.80 -19.92
C MET A 222 -8.64 16.25 -20.22
N ARG A 223 -7.68 17.11 -20.60
CA ARG A 223 -7.94 18.52 -20.95
C ARG A 223 -8.88 18.67 -22.16
N GLN A 224 -8.83 17.74 -23.13
CA GLN A 224 -9.70 17.79 -24.33
C GLN A 224 -11.18 17.50 -24.04
N MET A 225 -11.46 16.79 -22.95
CA MET A 225 -12.82 16.42 -22.59
C MET A 225 -13.55 17.49 -21.80
N LEU A 226 -12.80 18.29 -21.03
CA LEU A 226 -13.32 19.01 -19.88
C LEU A 226 -14.38 20.06 -20.22
N ASP A 227 -15.58 19.83 -19.68
CA ASP A 227 -16.46 20.90 -19.23
C ASP A 227 -16.19 21.13 -17.73
N ALA A 228 -15.59 22.27 -17.39
CA ALA A 228 -15.22 22.62 -16.02
C ALA A 228 -16.41 22.63 -15.05
N HIS A 229 -17.64 22.81 -15.55
CA HIS A 229 -18.85 22.76 -14.72
C HIS A 229 -19.25 21.32 -14.37
N ALA A 230 -18.93 20.36 -15.23
CA ALA A 230 -19.26 18.96 -15.01
C ALA A 230 -18.33 18.31 -13.97
N GLN A 231 -17.03 18.65 -13.97
CA GLN A 231 -16.03 18.11 -13.04
C GLN A 231 -15.07 19.17 -12.46
N PRO A 232 -15.53 20.02 -11.51
CA PRO A 232 -14.71 21.09 -10.96
C PRO A 232 -13.45 20.62 -10.23
N SER A 233 -13.49 19.46 -9.57
CA SER A 233 -12.34 18.88 -8.87
C SER A 233 -11.24 18.43 -9.82
N LEU A 234 -11.61 17.76 -10.92
CA LEU A 234 -10.67 17.36 -11.97
C LEU A 234 -10.07 18.58 -12.67
N ASP A 235 -10.90 19.58 -12.97
CA ASP A 235 -10.44 20.85 -13.55
C ASP A 235 -9.42 21.55 -12.64
N ALA A 236 -9.73 21.68 -11.34
CA ALA A 236 -8.83 22.28 -10.37
C ALA A 236 -7.52 21.50 -10.26
N TRP A 237 -7.59 20.16 -10.25
CA TRP A 237 -6.41 19.31 -10.23
C TRP A 237 -5.53 19.50 -11.47
N LEU A 238 -6.11 19.58 -12.67
CA LEU A 238 -5.36 19.79 -13.91
C LEU A 238 -4.70 21.16 -14.03
N ARG A 239 -5.25 22.16 -13.35
CA ARG A 239 -4.68 23.52 -13.31
C ARG A 239 -3.57 23.66 -12.27
N VAL A 240 -3.67 22.96 -11.14
CA VAL A 240 -2.81 23.22 -9.97
C VAL A 240 -1.79 22.10 -9.73
N HIS A 241 -2.15 20.86 -10.02
CA HIS A 241 -1.37 19.68 -9.65
C HIS A 241 -0.76 18.98 -10.87
N ALA A 242 -1.47 18.85 -11.98
CA ALA A 242 -1.03 18.02 -13.10
C ALA A 242 0.38 18.37 -13.65
N ASP A 243 0.77 19.65 -13.61
CA ASP A 243 2.05 20.11 -14.14
C ASP A 243 3.18 20.10 -13.09
N ARG A 244 2.92 19.67 -11.84
CA ARG A 244 3.93 19.66 -10.75
C ARG A 244 4.95 18.53 -10.89
N ALA A 245 4.54 17.40 -11.44
CA ALA A 245 5.40 16.23 -11.69
C ALA A 245 4.79 15.37 -12.80
N ARG A 246 5.59 14.42 -13.31
CA ARG A 246 5.10 13.38 -14.22
C ARG A 246 4.52 12.22 -13.41
N TYR A 247 3.27 12.34 -13.04
CA TYR A 247 2.62 11.39 -12.15
C TYR A 247 2.36 10.05 -12.82
N ALA A 248 2.51 8.97 -12.07
CA ALA A 248 1.76 7.76 -12.37
C ALA A 248 0.30 7.98 -11.94
N LEU A 249 -0.67 7.53 -12.75
CA LEU A 249 -2.09 7.70 -12.44
C LEU A 249 -2.75 6.34 -12.26
N VAL A 250 -3.41 6.14 -11.12
CA VAL A 250 -4.24 4.97 -10.85
C VAL A 250 -5.70 5.36 -11.02
N PHE A 251 -6.39 4.67 -11.93
CA PHE A 251 -7.80 4.85 -12.23
C PHE A 251 -8.61 3.76 -11.53
N ARG A 252 -9.39 4.17 -10.53
CA ARG A 252 -10.23 3.27 -9.74
C ARG A 252 -11.66 3.28 -10.27
N ASP A 253 -12.07 2.17 -10.87
CA ASP A 253 -13.47 1.92 -11.22
C ASP A 253 -14.02 0.78 -10.35
N MET A 254 -14.71 1.16 -9.27
CA MET A 254 -15.27 0.21 -8.30
C MET A 254 -16.19 -0.85 -8.91
N ARG A 255 -16.89 -0.53 -10.01
CA ARG A 255 -17.78 -1.50 -10.67
C ARG A 255 -16.94 -2.62 -11.30
N ARG A 256 -15.83 -2.25 -11.92
CA ARG A 256 -14.88 -3.17 -12.53
C ARG A 256 -14.11 -3.96 -11.48
N GLU A 257 -13.63 -3.30 -10.43
CA GLU A 257 -12.94 -3.94 -9.31
C GLU A 257 -13.83 -5.03 -8.69
N ARG A 258 -15.12 -4.72 -8.44
CA ARG A 258 -16.11 -5.70 -7.95
C ARG A 258 -16.39 -6.83 -8.93
N SER A 259 -16.64 -6.51 -10.21
CA SER A 259 -16.89 -7.51 -11.24
C SER A 259 -15.73 -8.49 -11.39
N ARG A 260 -14.49 -8.00 -11.33
CA ARG A 260 -13.28 -8.82 -11.41
C ARG A 260 -13.01 -9.61 -10.14
N ALA A 261 -13.29 -9.06 -8.96
CA ALA A 261 -13.20 -9.79 -7.71
C ALA A 261 -14.22 -10.96 -7.63
N SER A 262 -15.38 -10.81 -8.28
CA SER A 262 -16.39 -11.87 -8.38
C SER A 262 -16.16 -12.87 -9.52
N ALA A 263 -15.21 -12.61 -10.42
CA ALA A 263 -14.91 -13.52 -11.52
C ALA A 263 -14.08 -14.71 -10.99
N PRO A 264 -14.43 -15.96 -11.33
CA PRO A 264 -13.60 -17.10 -10.97
C PRO A 264 -12.21 -16.93 -11.57
N LEU A 265 -11.17 -17.22 -10.77
CA LEU A 265 -9.79 -17.30 -11.27
C LEU A 265 -9.80 -18.28 -12.45
N LEU A 266 -9.45 -17.79 -13.64
CA LEU A 266 -9.21 -18.66 -14.79
C LEU A 266 -8.03 -19.56 -14.41
N VAL A 267 -8.35 -20.77 -13.97
CA VAL A 267 -7.37 -21.85 -13.88
C VAL A 267 -6.92 -22.08 -15.32
N ALA A 268 -5.70 -21.65 -15.64
CA ALA A 268 -5.03 -22.07 -16.85
C ALA A 268 -4.86 -23.59 -16.74
N THR A 269 -5.79 -24.34 -17.30
CA THR A 269 -5.60 -25.76 -17.59
C THR A 269 -4.52 -25.84 -18.65
N GLY A 270 -3.34 -26.31 -18.25
CA GLY A 270 -2.28 -26.69 -19.17
C GLY A 270 -2.67 -27.85 -20.07
#